data_AF-A0A0A2FCN1-F1
#
_entry.id   AF-A0A0A2FCN1-F1
#
_cell.length_a   1.000
_cell.length_b   1.000
_cell.length_c   1.000
_cell.angle_alpha   90.00
_cell.angle_beta   90.00
_cell.angle_gamma   90.00
#
_symmetry.space_group_name_H-M   'P 1'
#
loop_
_entity.id
_entity.type
_entity.pdbx_description
1 polymer ?
#
loop_
_entity_poly.entity_id
_entity_poly.type
_entity_poly.pdbx_seq_one_letter_code
_entity_poly.pdbx_strand_id
1 'polypeptide(L)'
;MTKNNKIVFSEDTYHNLFIDPFSWSNLILLNKLSQNTCLFLGLSMTDPNLRRLLDIANRRNPSNSLNHFIIKDKPQRINKKEEDRLPLFLIERDFNELGLNTIWIEDFKEIPDILTRIGNE
;
A
#
# COMPACT_ATOMS: atom_id res chain seq x y z
N MET A 1 13.55 9.36 29.73
CA MET A 1 13.85 10.02 28.44
C MET A 1 12.58 10.06 27.61
N THR A 2 11.93 11.22 27.56
CA THR A 2 10.78 11.46 26.68
C THR A 2 11.24 11.34 25.24
N LYS A 3 10.87 10.24 24.55
CA LYS A 3 11.03 10.12 23.10
C LYS A 3 10.29 11.31 22.51
N ASN A 4 11.03 12.31 22.04
CA ASN A 4 10.48 13.42 21.29
C ASN A 4 10.01 12.80 19.96
N ASN A 5 8.76 12.35 19.91
CA ASN A 5 8.16 11.84 18.69
C ASN A 5 8.21 13.00 17.70
N LYS A 6 9.19 12.98 16.80
CA LYS A 6 9.35 13.97 15.74
C LYS A 6 8.21 13.74 14.76
N ILE A 7 7.06 14.33 15.05
CA ILE A 7 5.90 14.31 14.16
C ILE A 7 6.24 15.20 12.97
N VAL A 8 6.05 14.66 11.77
CA VAL A 8 6.41 15.31 10.52
C VAL A 8 5.15 15.89 9.91
N PHE A 9 5.06 17.22 9.93
CA PHE A 9 3.97 17.95 9.30
C PHE A 9 4.42 18.80 8.11
N SER A 10 5.67 19.27 8.10
CA SER A 10 6.19 20.09 7.01
C SER A 10 6.73 19.24 5.86
N GLU A 11 6.50 19.72 4.65
CA GLU A 11 7.01 19.14 3.41
C GLU A 11 8.54 19.05 3.44
N ASP A 12 9.24 20.09 3.93
CA ASP A 12 10.71 20.06 4.06
C ASP A 12 11.20 18.91 4.94
N THR A 13 10.51 18.66 6.05
CA THR A 13 10.89 17.56 6.96
C THR A 13 10.58 16.21 6.33
N TYR A 14 9.47 16.09 5.57
CA TYR A 14 9.18 14.91 4.78
C TYR A 14 10.24 14.66 3.71
N HIS A 15 10.63 15.68 2.94
CA HIS A 15 11.66 15.58 1.91
C HIS A 15 13.00 15.15 2.48
N ASN A 16 13.40 15.69 3.63
CA ASN A 16 14.62 15.25 4.32
C ASN A 16 14.59 13.74 4.67
N LEU A 17 13.44 13.23 5.14
CA LEU A 17 13.27 11.80 5.44
C LEU A 17 13.13 10.91 4.20
N PHE A 18 12.60 11.47 3.11
CA PHE A 18 12.49 10.81 1.83
C PHE A 18 13.87 10.65 1.17
N ILE A 19 14.68 11.71 1.21
CA ILE A 19 16.04 11.73 0.64
C ILE A 19 16.96 10.82 1.43
N ASP A 20 16.85 10.78 2.77
CA ASP A 20 17.66 9.91 3.61
C ASP A 20 17.23 8.42 3.50
N PRO A 21 17.96 7.59 2.73
CA PRO A 21 17.59 6.20 2.51
C PRO A 21 17.81 5.35 3.76
N PHE A 22 18.64 5.83 4.71
CA PHE A 22 19.03 5.14 5.93
C PHE A 22 18.29 5.68 7.16
N SER A 23 17.27 6.52 6.96
CA SER A 23 16.41 6.92 8.06
C SER A 23 15.85 5.68 8.73
N TRP A 24 15.92 5.65 10.07
CA TRP A 24 15.55 4.47 10.86
C TRP A 24 14.13 3.97 10.54
N SER A 25 13.21 4.89 10.27
CA SER A 25 11.84 4.58 9.86
C SER A 25 11.76 3.86 8.51
N ASN A 26 12.53 4.31 7.51
CA ASN A 26 12.58 3.67 6.19
C ASN A 26 13.15 2.24 6.30
N LEU A 27 14.19 2.03 7.11
CA LEU A 27 14.80 0.72 7.32
C LEU A 27 13.83 -0.26 8.00
N ILE A 28 13.13 0.18 9.05
CA ILE A 28 12.13 -0.66 9.73
C ILE A 28 11.00 -1.01 8.76
N LEU A 29 10.44 -0.02 8.06
CA LEU A 29 9.34 -0.25 7.13
C LEU A 29 9.76 -1.20 6.02
N LEU A 30 10.93 -0.99 5.41
CA LEU A 30 11.46 -1.88 4.38
C LEU A 30 11.62 -3.32 4.90
N ASN A 31 12.17 -3.49 6.10
CA ASN A 31 12.29 -4.82 6.72
C ASN A 31 10.91 -5.47 6.94
N LYS A 32 9.91 -4.69 7.37
CA LYS A 32 8.55 -5.20 7.55
C LYS A 32 7.92 -5.65 6.23
N LEU A 33 8.08 -4.85 5.18
CA LEU A 33 7.60 -5.19 3.83
C LEU A 33 8.32 -6.42 3.26
N SER A 34 9.63 -6.58 3.50
CA SER A 34 10.38 -7.73 2.96
C SER A 34 10.14 -9.05 3.72
N GLN A 35 9.79 -9.00 5.01
CA GLN A 35 9.71 -10.19 5.87
C GLN A 35 8.28 -10.64 6.20
N ASN A 36 7.26 -9.83 5.88
CA ASN A 36 5.87 -10.13 6.26
C ASN A 36 4.92 -9.87 5.09
N THR A 37 3.78 -10.56 5.11
CA THR A 37 2.63 -10.20 4.29
C THR A 37 1.89 -9.04 4.95
N CYS A 38 1.73 -7.93 4.23
CA CYS A 38 1.07 -6.73 4.74
C CYS A 38 -0.28 -6.51 4.05
N LEU A 39 -1.26 -6.04 4.83
CA LEU A 39 -2.55 -5.57 4.36
C LEU A 39 -2.60 -4.04 4.46
N PHE A 40 -2.86 -3.37 3.34
CA PHE A 40 -2.97 -1.93 3.24
C PHE A 40 -4.44 -1.50 3.20
N LEU A 41 -4.84 -0.64 4.14
CA LEU A 41 -6.20 -0.17 4.33
C LEU A 41 -6.21 1.36 4.45
N GLY A 42 -7.15 2.02 3.78
CA GLY A 42 -7.31 3.48 3.88
C GLY A 42 -6.16 4.29 3.27
N LEU A 43 -5.30 3.66 2.45
CA LEU A 43 -4.19 4.34 1.78
C LEU A 43 -4.55 4.65 0.33
N SER A 44 -4.25 5.86 -0.12
CA SER A 44 -4.37 6.24 -1.53
C SER A 44 -3.34 5.54 -2.41
N MET A 45 -2.16 5.24 -1.85
CA MET A 45 -0.94 4.81 -2.56
C MET A 45 -0.39 5.86 -3.53
N THR A 46 -0.65 7.14 -3.26
CA THR A 46 -0.09 8.27 -4.02
C THR A 46 1.21 8.79 -3.43
N ASP A 47 1.59 8.33 -2.23
CA ASP A 47 2.81 8.76 -1.53
C ASP A 47 4.08 8.18 -2.21
N PRO A 48 5.01 9.03 -2.70
CA PRO A 48 6.22 8.57 -3.34
C PRO A 48 7.15 7.74 -2.44
N ASN A 49 7.24 8.06 -1.14
CA ASN A 49 8.11 7.34 -0.22
C ASN A 49 7.67 5.89 -0.04
N LEU A 50 6.37 5.67 0.21
CA LEU A 50 5.79 4.35 0.38
C LEU A 50 5.91 3.51 -0.91
N ARG A 51 5.58 4.10 -2.07
CA ARG A 51 5.73 3.41 -3.37
C ARG A 51 7.16 2.99 -3.62
N ARG A 52 8.14 3.87 -3.33
CA ARG A 52 9.57 3.57 -3.44
C ARG A 52 9.97 2.40 -2.55
N LEU A 53 9.56 2.40 -1.29
CA LEU A 53 9.92 1.32 -0.35
C LEU A 53 9.30 -0.02 -0.74
N LEU A 54 8.06 -0.01 -1.23
CA LEU A 54 7.38 -1.20 -1.77
C LEU A 54 8.07 -1.74 -3.02
N ASP A 55 8.41 -0.89 -3.98
CA ASP A 55 9.16 -1.30 -5.19
C ASP A 55 10.50 -1.95 -4.82
N ILE A 56 11.25 -1.36 -3.87
CA ILE A 56 12.51 -1.94 -3.37
C ILE A 56 12.26 -3.30 -2.69
N ALA A 57 11.21 -3.42 -1.87
CA ALA A 57 10.87 -4.68 -1.21
C ALA A 57 10.47 -5.76 -2.22
N ASN A 58 9.64 -5.39 -3.20
CA ASN A 58 9.13 -6.30 -4.23
C ASN A 58 10.27 -6.82 -5.12
N ARG A 59 11.18 -5.95 -5.57
CA ARG A 59 12.35 -6.35 -6.38
C ARG A 59 13.30 -7.29 -5.65
N ARG A 60 13.35 -7.20 -4.31
CA ARG A 60 14.18 -8.08 -3.47
C ARG A 60 13.50 -9.41 -3.18
N ASN A 61 12.23 -9.57 -3.52
CA ASN A 61 11.51 -10.82 -3.31
C ASN A 61 11.97 -11.88 -4.33
N PRO A 62 12.64 -12.96 -3.90
CA PRO A 62 13.16 -13.99 -4.82
C PRO A 62 12.06 -14.76 -5.56
N SER A 63 10.84 -14.80 -4.99
CA SER A 63 9.69 -15.50 -5.57
C SER A 63 8.93 -14.68 -6.61
N ASN A 64 9.20 -13.37 -6.72
CA ASN A 64 8.48 -12.41 -7.57
C ASN A 64 6.94 -12.51 -7.43
N SER A 65 6.44 -12.99 -6.28
CA SER A 65 5.02 -13.15 -6.01
C SER A 65 4.44 -11.89 -5.38
N LEU A 66 3.16 -11.64 -5.68
CA LEU A 66 2.37 -10.59 -5.06
C LEU A 66 2.07 -10.99 -3.61
N ASN A 67 2.91 -10.54 -2.67
CA ASN A 67 2.89 -10.97 -1.27
C ASN A 67 2.07 -10.06 -0.37
N HIS A 68 1.55 -8.96 -0.90
CA HIS A 68 0.83 -7.97 -0.12
C HIS A 68 -0.58 -7.79 -0.67
N PHE A 69 -1.45 -7.20 0.14
CA PHE A 69 -2.85 -6.97 -0.21
C PHE A 69 -3.22 -5.52 0.03
N ILE A 70 -4.07 -4.96 -0.81
CA ILE A 70 -4.64 -3.63 -0.61
C ILE A 70 -6.15 -3.69 -0.81
N ILE A 71 -6.91 -3.10 0.12
CA ILE A 71 -8.36 -2.95 -0.05
C ILE A 71 -8.66 -1.57 -0.63
N LYS A 72 -9.39 -1.54 -1.73
CA LYS A 72 -9.78 -0.31 -2.46
C LYS A 72 -11.25 -0.32 -2.82
N ASP A 73 -11.89 0.82 -2.66
CA ASP A 73 -13.22 1.07 -3.21
C ASP A 73 -13.17 1.09 -4.74
N LYS A 74 -14.21 0.53 -5.37
CA LYS A 74 -14.34 0.64 -6.81
C LYS A 74 -14.63 2.08 -7.20
N PRO A 75 -13.93 2.65 -8.18
CA PRO A 75 -14.17 4.02 -8.62
C PRO A 75 -15.62 4.17 -9.13
N GLN A 76 -16.43 5.00 -8.46
CA GLN A 76 -17.85 5.21 -8.79
C GLN A 76 -18.11 5.73 -10.21
N ARG A 77 -17.08 6.29 -10.87
CA ARG A 77 -17.17 6.83 -12.24
C ARG A 77 -17.06 5.79 -13.36
N ILE A 78 -16.75 4.54 -13.03
CA ILE A 78 -16.70 3.43 -13.99
C ILE A 78 -18.15 2.99 -14.20
N ASN A 79 -18.77 3.40 -15.31
CA ASN A 79 -20.14 3.00 -15.61
C ASN A 79 -20.14 1.47 -15.86
N LYS A 80 -21.24 0.81 -15.50
CA LYS A 80 -21.43 -0.65 -15.68
C LYS A 80 -21.46 -1.14 -17.14
N LYS A 81 -21.03 -0.32 -18.12
CA LYS A 81 -20.85 -0.78 -19.49
C LYS A 81 -19.54 -1.54 -19.59
N GLU A 82 -19.54 -2.66 -20.31
CA GLU A 82 -18.40 -3.59 -20.42
C GLU A 82 -17.09 -2.92 -20.91
N GLU A 83 -17.18 -1.76 -21.54
CA GLU A 83 -16.07 -0.96 -22.07
C GLU A 83 -15.26 -0.19 -21.00
N ASP A 84 -15.79 0.00 -19.78
CA ASP A 84 -15.10 0.78 -18.72
C ASP A 84 -14.17 -0.06 -17.82
N ARG A 85 -13.82 -1.29 -18.22
CA ARG A 85 -12.91 -2.15 -17.41
C ARG A 85 -11.43 -1.77 -17.52
N LEU A 86 -11.06 -1.06 -18.59
CA LEU A 86 -9.65 -0.69 -18.84
C LEU A 86 -9.05 0.18 -17.72
N PRO A 87 -9.72 1.24 -17.21
CA PRO A 87 -9.21 2.00 -16.06
C PRO A 87 -8.97 1.14 -14.82
N LEU A 88 -9.89 0.23 -14.48
CA LEU A 88 -9.76 -0.64 -13.31
C LEU A 88 -8.57 -1.57 -13.45
N PHE A 89 -8.40 -2.15 -14.64
CA PHE A 89 -7.27 -3.01 -14.97
C PHE A 89 -5.94 -2.28 -14.91
N LEU A 90 -5.86 -1.04 -15.38
CA LEU A 90 -4.64 -0.22 -15.30
C LEU A 90 -4.26 0.07 -13.84
N ILE A 91 -5.24 0.45 -13.01
CA ILE A 91 -5.01 0.67 -11.57
C ILE A 91 -4.54 -0.62 -10.89
N GLU A 92 -5.15 -1.75 -11.21
CA GLU A 92 -4.75 -3.05 -10.67
C GLU A 92 -3.33 -3.43 -11.11
N ARG A 93 -2.96 -3.16 -12.36
CA ARG A 93 -1.58 -3.35 -12.84
C ARG A 93 -0.58 -2.48 -12.09
N ASP A 94 -0.88 -1.20 -11.88
CA ASP A 94 -0.02 -0.30 -11.10
C ASP A 94 0.23 -0.82 -9.68
N PHE A 95 -0.78 -1.44 -9.06
CA PHE A 95 -0.62 -2.07 -7.74
C PHE A 95 0.14 -3.38 -7.78
N ASN A 96 -0.09 -4.20 -8.82
CA ASN A 96 0.64 -5.45 -9.00
C ASN A 96 2.14 -5.20 -9.21
N GLU A 97 2.53 -4.14 -9.93
CA GLU A 97 3.95 -3.76 -10.09
C GLU A 97 4.63 -3.43 -8.75
N LEU A 98 3.85 -2.96 -7.77
CA LEU A 98 4.31 -2.72 -6.40
C LEU A 98 4.24 -3.97 -5.49
N GLY A 99 3.88 -5.13 -6.03
CA GLY A 99 3.77 -6.38 -5.28
C GLY A 99 2.46 -6.55 -4.51
N LEU A 100 1.42 -5.78 -4.84
CA LEU A 100 0.14 -5.75 -4.13
C LEU A 100 -0.95 -6.46 -4.94
N ASN A 101 -1.73 -7.33 -4.29
CA ASN A 101 -3.00 -7.82 -4.82
C ASN A 101 -4.13 -6.87 -4.39
N THR A 102 -4.97 -6.46 -5.34
CA THR A 102 -6.07 -5.54 -5.05
C THR A 102 -7.35 -6.29 -4.71
N ILE A 103 -7.95 -5.96 -3.57
CA ILE A 103 -9.27 -6.41 -3.14
C ILE A 103 -10.24 -5.25 -3.35
N TRP A 104 -11.13 -5.38 -4.32
CA TRP A 104 -12.11 -4.36 -4.66
C TRP A 104 -13.37 -4.50 -3.80
N ILE A 105 -13.78 -3.42 -3.13
CA ILE A 105 -15.04 -3.32 -2.37
C ILE A 105 -15.98 -2.30 -3.03
N GLU A 106 -17.28 -2.46 -2.82
CA GLU A 106 -18.30 -1.49 -3.26
C GLU A 106 -18.57 -0.44 -2.16
N ASP A 107 -18.55 -0.85 -0.89
CA ASP A 107 -18.74 0.01 0.28
C ASP A 107 -17.68 -0.28 1.35
N PHE A 108 -17.15 0.78 1.98
CA PHE A 108 -16.23 0.68 3.13
C PHE A 108 -16.81 -0.11 4.32
N LYS A 109 -18.15 -0.23 4.39
CA LYS A 109 -18.82 -1.09 5.38
C LYS A 109 -18.50 -2.58 5.23
N GLU A 110 -17.98 -3.01 4.09
CA GLU A 110 -17.54 -4.40 3.88
C GLU A 110 -16.21 -4.72 4.58
N ILE A 111 -15.40 -3.70 4.89
CA ILE A 111 -14.05 -3.90 5.47
C ILE A 111 -14.11 -4.64 6.82
N PRO A 112 -14.94 -4.23 7.80
CA PRO A 112 -15.06 -4.96 9.06
C PRO A 112 -15.39 -6.44 8.86
N ASP A 113 -16.34 -6.75 7.98
CA ASP A 113 -16.75 -8.12 7.71
C ASP A 113 -15.61 -8.96 7.10
N ILE A 114 -14.86 -8.38 6.16
CA ILE A 114 -13.67 -9.02 5.58
C ILE A 114 -12.63 -9.30 6.68
N LEU A 115 -12.34 -8.32 7.54
CA LEU A 115 -11.36 -8.46 8.61
C LEU A 115 -11.78 -9.49 9.66
N THR A 116 -13.06 -9.51 10.04
CA THR A 116 -13.60 -10.50 10.99
C THR A 116 -13.51 -11.92 10.43
N ARG A 117 -13.74 -12.10 9.13
CA ARG A 117 -13.59 -13.42 8.49
C ARG A 117 -12.15 -13.92 8.52
N ILE A 118 -11.17 -13.04 8.29
CA ILE A 118 -9.73 -13.40 8.35
C ILE A 118 -9.32 -13.75 9.78
N GLY A 119 -9.82 -13.04 10.79
CA GLY A 119 -9.44 -13.26 12.19
C GLY A 119 -10.09 -14.47 12.86
N ASN A 120 -11.11 -15.08 12.24
CA ASN A 120 -11.83 -16.25 12.75
C ASN A 120 -11.35 -17.58 12.14
N GLU A 121 -10.34 -17.54 11.26
CA GLU A 121 -9.57 -18.73 10.83
C GLU A 121 -8.48 -19.07 11.86
#